data_AF-A0A7X0HNV5-F1
#
_entry.id   AF-A0A7X0HNV5-F1
#
_cell.length_a   1.000
_cell.length_b   1.000
_cell.length_c   1.000
_cell.angle_alpha   90.00
_cell.angle_beta   90.00
_cell.angle_gamma   90.00
#
_symmetry.space_group_name_H-M   'P 1'
#
loop_
_entity.id
_entity.type
_entity.pdbx_description
1 polymer ?
#
loop_
_entity_poly.entity_id
_entity_poly.type
_entity_poly.pdbx_seq_one_letter_code
_entity_poly.pdbx_strand_id
1 'polypeptide(L)' 'MESTIGLYKTELIKPGRPWRTLSHVELATAEWIDWYCHRRLHGEIGHIPPTEYETNYYLTSTKPQVTTTS' A
#
# COMPACT_ATOMS: atom_id res chain seq x y z
N MET A 1 -8.92 -13.33 -5.43
CA MET A 1 -8.33 -12.00 -5.22
C MET A 1 -8.64 -11.58 -3.80
N GLU A 2 -7.65 -11.61 -2.90
CA GLU A 2 -7.83 -11.00 -1.58
C GLU A 2 -7.62 -9.49 -1.72
N SER A 3 -8.61 -8.70 -1.30
CA SER A 3 -8.47 -7.24 -1.27
C SER A 3 -7.47 -6.84 -0.19
N THR A 4 -6.76 -5.72 -0.38
CA THR A 4 -5.84 -5.12 0.61
C THR A 4 -6.47 -5.02 2.00
N ILE A 5 -7.78 -4.68 2.07
CA ILE A 5 -8.51 -4.58 3.33
C ILE A 5 -8.74 -5.94 4.01
N GLY A 6 -8.83 -7.02 3.22
CA GLY A 6 -8.92 -8.39 3.70
C GLY A 6 -7.60 -8.87 4.31
N LEU A 7 -6.49 -8.54 3.64
CA LEU A 7 -5.14 -8.78 4.13
C LEU A 7 -4.88 -8.00 5.43
N TYR A 8 -5.17 -6.70 5.45
CA TYR A 8 -5.07 -5.87 6.65
C TYR A 8 -5.81 -6.46 7.85
N LYS A 9 -7.05 -6.93 7.64
CA LYS A 9 -7.83 -7.56 8.70
C LYS A 9 -7.21 -8.88 9.17
N THR A 10 -6.64 -9.67 8.27
CA THR A 10 -6.10 -11.00 8.59
C THR A 10 -4.70 -10.95 9.19
N GLU A 11 -3.82 -10.08 8.69
CA GLU A 11 -2.42 -9.98 9.09
C GLU A 11 -2.21 -9.04 10.28
N LEU A 12 -3.04 -7.99 10.44
CA LEU A 12 -2.91 -7.05 11.55
C LEU A 12 -4.02 -7.22 12.59
N ILE A 13 -5.28 -7.05 12.18
CA ILE A 13 -6.39 -6.87 13.13
C ILE A 13 -6.75 -8.15 13.90
N LYS A 14 -6.78 -9.30 13.24
CA LYS A 14 -7.07 -10.61 13.88
C LYS A 14 -5.98 -11.04 14.88
N PRO A 15 -4.68 -11.06 14.53
CA PRO A 15 -3.64 -11.51 15.45
C PRO A 15 -3.36 -10.52 16.59
N GLY A 16 -3.56 -9.21 16.39
CA GLY A 16 -3.30 -8.20 17.44
C GLY A 16 -4.37 -8.07 18.52
N ARG A 17 -5.39 -8.94 18.56
CA ARG A 17 -6.43 -8.90 19.61
C ARG A 17 -5.91 -9.49 20.93
N PRO A 18 -6.31 -8.94 22.10
CA PRO A 18 -7.21 -7.80 22.27
C PRO A 18 -6.47 -6.45 22.14
N TRP A 19 -7.05 -5.53 21.36
CA TRP A 19 -6.56 -4.16 21.24
C TRP A 19 -7.01 -3.36 22.46
N ARG A 20 -6.04 -2.88 23.24
CA ARG A 20 -6.29 -2.19 24.53
C ARG A 20 -6.67 -0.72 24.37
N THR A 21 -6.14 -0.05 23.34
CA THR A 21 -6.37 1.38 23.06
C THR A 21 -6.37 1.64 21.56
N LEU A 22 -7.02 2.73 21.15
CA LEU A 22 -7.02 3.17 19.74
C LEU A 22 -5.61 3.49 19.26
N SER A 23 -4.80 4.16 20.08
CA SER A 23 -3.42 4.54 19.72
C SER A 23 -2.52 3.34 19.39
N HIS A 24 -2.76 2.19 20.03
CA HIS A 24 -2.02 0.97 19.71
C HIS A 24 -2.40 0.42 18.33
N VAL A 25 -3.68 0.54 17.94
CA VAL A 25 -4.15 0.19 16.60
C VAL A 25 -3.57 1.15 15.57
N GLU A 26 -3.56 2.45 15.84
CA GLU A 26 -3.01 3.47 14.94
C GLU A 26 -1.52 3.25 14.67
N LEU A 27 -0.73 3.00 15.72
CA LEU A 27 0.70 2.69 15.58
C LEU A 27 0.92 1.42 14.76
N ALA A 28 0.23 0.34 15.12
CA ALA A 28 0.34 -0.93 14.41
C ALA A 28 -0.11 -0.82 12.94
N THR A 29 -1.08 0.05 12.65
CA THR A 29 -1.53 0.36 11.29
C THR A 29 -0.45 1.09 10.51
N ALA A 30 0.20 2.10 11.11
CA ALA A 30 1.30 2.82 10.47
C ALA A 30 2.47 1.88 10.13
N GLU A 31 2.84 0.99 11.06
CA GLU A 31 3.88 -0.03 10.83
C GLU A 31 3.47 -1.03 9.74
N TRP A 32 2.21 -1.47 9.73
CA TRP A 32 1.71 -2.37 8.70
C TRP A 32 1.69 -1.72 7.32
N ILE A 33 1.31 -0.44 7.22
CA ILE A 33 1.34 0.34 5.97
C ILE A 33 2.78 0.53 5.50
N ASP A 34 3.72 0.88 6.38
CA ASP A 34 5.13 0.99 6.00
C ASP A 34 5.67 -0.32 5.45
N TRP A 35 5.39 -1.44 6.12
CA TRP A 35 5.77 -2.75 5.62
C TRP A 35 5.09 -3.08 4.29
N TYR A 36 3.78 -2.85 4.18
CA TYR A 36 3.00 -3.16 2.98
C TYR A 36 3.43 -2.32 1.77
N CYS A 37 3.70 -1.03 1.95
CA CYS A 37 4.01 -0.09 0.88
C CYS A 37 5.50 -0.04 0.52
N HIS A 38 6.42 -0.29 1.47
CA HIS A 38 7.85 -0.14 1.24
C HIS A 38 8.64 -1.45 1.24
N ARG A 39 8.15 -2.50 1.92
CA ARG A 39 8.92 -3.74 2.15
C ARG A 39 8.24 -4.98 1.58
N ARG A 40 6.94 -4.95 1.33
CA ARG A 40 6.20 -6.07 0.76
C ARG A 40 6.45 -6.14 -0.74
N LEU A 41 7.18 -7.17 -1.13
CA LEU A 41 7.44 -7.51 -2.52
C LEU A 41 6.18 -8.13 -3.11
N HIS A 42 5.42 -7.30 -3.84
CA HIS A 42 4.25 -7.77 -4.57
C HIS A 42 4.72 -8.41 -5.90
N GLY A 43 4.69 -9.74 -5.96
CA GLY A 43 5.02 -10.49 -7.17
C GLY A 43 4.17 -10.12 -8.39
N GLU A 44 2.97 -9.59 -8.17
CA GLU A 44 2.05 -9.11 -9.22
C GLU A 44 2.50 -7.79 -9.90
N ILE A 45 3.33 -6.96 -9.25
CA ILE A 45 3.80 -5.66 -9.80
C ILE A 45 5.28 -5.68 -10.20
N GLY A 46 5.85 -6.87 -10.41
CA GLY A 46 7.23 -7.00 -10.88
C GLY A 46 8.28 -6.83 -9.77
N HIS A 47 7.93 -7.16 -8.52
CA HIS A 47 8.88 -7.19 -7.39
C HIS A 47 9.42 -5.80 -7.00
N ILE A 48 8.59 -4.76 -7.16
CA ILE A 48 8.86 -3.42 -6.65
C ILE A 48 7.82 -3.07 -5.58
N PRO A 49 8.17 -2.27 -4.56
CA PRO A 49 7.19 -1.79 -3.59
C PRO A 49 6.12 -0.91 -4.28
N PRO A 50 4.87 -0.92 -3.79
CA PRO A 50 3.79 -0.08 -4.32
C PRO A 50 4.17 1.41 -4.41
N THR A 51 4.93 1.93 -3.45
CA THR A 51 5.43 3.33 -3.46
C THR A 51 6.33 3.61 -4.68
N GLU A 52 7.19 2.66 -5.05
CA GLU A 52 8.05 2.78 -6.24
C GLU A 52 7.24 2.62 -7.53
N TYR A 53 6.21 1.76 -7.54
CA TYR A 53 5.29 1.65 -8.66
C TYR A 53 4.52 2.96 -8.89
N GLU A 54 3.97 3.54 -7.82
CA GLU A 54 3.23 4.80 -7.88
C GLU A 54 4.14 5.97 -8.30
N THR A 55 5.35 6.05 -7.75
CA THR A 55 6.36 7.05 -8.14
C THR A 55 6.72 6.93 -9.63
N ASN A 56 6.97 5.72 -10.13
CA ASN A 56 7.23 5.49 -11.56
C ASN A 56 6.01 5.84 -12.43
N TYR A 57 4.79 5.54 -11.98
CA TYR A 57 3.57 5.92 -12.68
C TYR A 57 3.42 7.45 -12.79
N TYR A 58 3.65 8.21 -11.72
CA TYR A 58 3.60 9.68 -11.78
C TYR A 58 4.75 10.29 -12.62
N LEU A 59 5.95 9.73 -12.57
CA LEU A 59 7.08 10.16 -13.40
C LEU A 59 6.84 9.90 -14.90
N THR A 60 6.22 8.77 -15.25
CA THR A 60 5.87 8.43 -16.63
C THR A 60 4.62 9.16 -17.14
N SER A 61 3.65 9.44 -16.27
CA SER A 61 2.47 10.29 -16.57
C SER A 61 2.82 11.77 -16.73
N THR A 62 4.05 12.18 -16.38
CA THR A 62 4.61 13.51 -16.70
C THR A 62 5.31 13.53 -18.07
N LYS A 63 5.03 12.56 -18.95
CA LYS A 63 4.99 12.88 -20.38
C LYS A 63 3.72 13.70 -20.60
N PRO A 64 3.80 14.96 -21.05
CA PRO A 64 2.61 15.74 -21.33
C PRO A 64 1.76 14.95 -22.33
N GLN A 65 0.62 14.44 -21.88
CA GLN A 65 -0.48 14.13 -22.77
C GLN A 65 -0.94 15.50 -23.28
N VAL A 66 -0.27 16.00 -24.32
CA VAL A 66 -0.77 17.10 -25.13
C VAL A 66 -2.04 16.58 -25.77
N THR A 67 -3.17 16.87 -25.13
CA THR A 67 -4.49 16.72 -25.73
C THR A 67 -4.58 17.80 -26.81
N THR A 68 -4.13 17.49 -28.03
CA THR A 68 -4.51 18.26 -29.21
C THR A 68 -5.98 17.99 -29.48
N THR A 69 -6.84 18.79 -28.86
CA THR A 69 -8.23 18.94 -29.30
C THR A 69 -8.21 19.97 -30.42
N SER A 70 -8.37 19.51 -31.67
CA SER A 70 -8.78 20.34 -32.81
C SER A 70 -10.26 20.70 -32.72
#